data_AF-A0A1H9FTU8-F1
#
_entry.id   AF-A0A1H9FTU8-F1
#
_cell.length_a   1.000
_cell.length_b   1.000
_cell.length_c   1.000
_cell.angle_alpha   90.00
_cell.angle_beta   90.00
_cell.angle_gamma   90.00
#
_symmetry.space_group_name_H-M   'P 1'
#
loop_
_entity.id
_entity.type
_entity.pdbx_description
1 polymer ?
#
loop_
_entity_poly.entity_id
_entity_poly.type
_entity_poly.pdbx_seq_one_letter_code
_entity_poly.pdbx_strand_id
1 'polypeptide(L)'
;MTRVLILGSGPDVAEAADWARAPFDVIVAINNAWRVRDDWDVHIFPTDFPVDRRPRDMQHDQQSVQADDYVPVQNTYGGFVYAGGTMAFTAGYWALGALRPSLMAFAGCNMVYPASGATHFYGTGTADPLRPDVTLRSLPAKSARLHVHAARQGCTCVTVTGEDSVLIFPRATPDALPAAPAPFDASVAAQADAMEARLDYVVPSGKYWKQEYRFDPAQIDALDALWLRAVS
;
A
#
# COMPACT_ATOMS: atom_id res chain seq x y z
N MET A 1 -9.49 18.66 3.65
CA MET A 1 -9.49 17.34 2.98
C MET A 1 -8.53 16.47 3.74
N THR A 2 -8.88 15.20 3.98
CA THR A 2 -8.11 14.29 4.85
C THR A 2 -6.74 13.98 4.25
N ARG A 3 -5.69 14.07 5.06
CA ARG A 3 -4.32 13.63 4.76
C ARG A 3 -3.99 12.42 5.63
N VAL A 4 -3.58 11.34 4.99
CA VAL A 4 -3.31 10.06 5.64
C VAL A 4 -1.80 9.80 5.66
N LEU A 5 -1.27 9.47 6.83
CA LEU A 5 0.06 8.87 6.99
C LEU A 5 -0.09 7.35 7.11
N ILE A 6 0.57 6.60 6.25
CA ILE A 6 0.60 5.14 6.27
C ILE A 6 1.98 4.68 6.75
N LEU A 7 2.01 4.01 7.90
CA LEU A 7 3.23 3.51 8.52
C LEU A 7 3.44 2.03 8.17
N GLY A 8 4.52 1.76 7.47
CA GLY A 8 5.03 0.44 7.16
C GLY A 8 6.05 -0.05 8.18
N SER A 9 6.87 -1.02 7.76
CA SER A 9 7.81 -1.71 8.64
C SER A 9 9.29 -1.46 8.35
N GLY A 10 9.61 -0.70 7.29
CA GLY A 10 10.98 -0.32 6.94
C GLY A 10 11.69 0.38 8.11
N PRO A 11 13.02 0.22 8.28
CA PRO A 11 13.74 0.79 9.42
C PRO A 11 13.59 2.31 9.58
N ASP A 12 13.52 3.01 8.46
CA ASP A 12 13.34 4.46 8.32
C ASP A 12 11.97 4.96 8.83
N VAL A 13 11.00 4.08 9.05
CA VAL A 13 9.73 4.48 9.70
C VAL A 13 9.94 5.00 11.12
N ALA A 14 11.05 4.61 11.77
CA ALA A 14 11.37 5.06 13.13
C ALA A 14 11.51 6.59 13.23
N GLU A 15 11.86 7.26 12.12
CA GLU A 15 11.90 8.73 12.03
C GLU A 15 10.53 9.34 12.36
N ALA A 16 9.44 8.65 12.03
CA ALA A 16 8.09 9.15 12.25
C ALA A 16 7.67 9.23 13.72
N ALA A 17 8.40 8.58 14.64
CA ALA A 17 8.13 8.63 16.08
C ALA A 17 8.26 10.06 16.64
N ASP A 18 9.22 10.84 16.11
CA ASP A 18 9.53 12.19 16.57
C ASP A 18 8.82 13.29 15.77
N TRP A 19 8.05 12.92 14.73
CA TRP A 19 7.33 13.90 13.92
C TRP A 19 6.11 14.45 14.66
N ALA A 20 5.84 15.74 14.47
CA ALA A 20 4.53 16.29 14.77
C ALA A 20 3.45 15.51 14.00
N ARG A 21 2.27 15.35 14.61
CA ARG A 21 1.11 14.72 13.96
C ARG A 21 0.71 15.50 12.70
N ALA A 22 0.62 16.82 12.83
CA ALA A 22 0.38 17.69 11.69
C ALA A 22 1.52 17.52 10.66
N PRO A 23 1.21 17.44 9.36
CA PRO A 23 -0.05 17.83 8.74
C PRO A 23 -1.06 16.68 8.51
N PHE A 24 -0.87 15.52 9.14
CA PHE A 24 -1.70 14.35 8.92
C PHE A 24 -2.92 14.35 9.85
N ASP A 25 -4.09 14.06 9.27
CA ASP A 25 -5.34 13.98 10.03
C ASP A 25 -5.56 12.56 10.56
N VAL A 26 -5.12 11.55 9.79
CA VAL A 26 -5.29 10.13 10.09
C VAL A 26 -3.96 9.38 9.89
N ILE A 27 -3.65 8.49 10.82
CA ILE A 27 -2.48 7.62 10.80
C ILE A 27 -2.94 6.17 10.74
N VAL A 28 -2.55 5.48 9.67
CA VAL A 28 -2.81 4.06 9.43
C VAL A 28 -1.53 3.28 9.69
N ALA A 29 -1.51 2.49 10.75
CA ALA A 29 -0.40 1.66 11.15
C ALA A 29 -0.55 0.22 10.64
N ILE A 30 0.41 -0.24 9.83
CA ILE A 30 0.41 -1.60 9.27
C ILE A 30 1.13 -2.57 10.23
N ASN A 31 0.50 -3.71 10.53
CA ASN A 31 1.13 -4.83 11.24
C ASN A 31 1.77 -4.40 12.56
N ASN A 32 3.09 -4.35 12.67
CA ASN A 32 3.79 -3.95 13.90
C ASN A 32 4.03 -2.44 14.01
N ALA A 33 3.68 -1.65 12.98
CA ALA A 33 3.96 -0.22 12.91
C ALA A 33 3.18 0.61 13.94
N TRP A 34 2.17 0.03 14.59
CA TRP A 34 1.45 0.66 15.70
C TRP A 34 2.37 0.96 16.90
N ARG A 35 3.56 0.37 16.94
CA ARG A 35 4.56 0.63 18.00
C ARG A 35 5.46 1.83 17.72
N VAL A 36 5.39 2.41 16.52
CA VAL A 36 6.24 3.55 16.12
C VAL A 36 5.79 4.82 16.85
N ARG A 37 4.49 4.98 16.99
CA ARG A 37 3.83 6.08 17.69
C ARG A 37 2.57 5.54 18.35
N ASP A 38 2.10 6.19 19.41
CA ASP A 38 0.90 5.80 20.16
C ASP A 38 -0.39 6.45 19.65
N ASP A 39 -0.28 7.57 18.93
CA ASP A 39 -1.39 8.36 18.39
C ASP A 39 -1.92 7.88 17.02
N TRP A 40 -1.71 6.62 16.64
CA TRP A 40 -2.33 6.09 15.41
C TRP A 40 -3.86 6.04 15.53
N ASP A 41 -4.58 6.06 14.41
CA ASP A 41 -6.05 6.00 14.39
C ASP A 41 -6.54 4.62 13.94
N VAL A 42 -5.83 4.02 12.98
CA VAL A 42 -6.22 2.75 12.36
C VAL A 42 -5.04 1.78 12.44
N HIS A 43 -5.29 0.60 13.00
CA HIS A 43 -4.38 -0.54 12.92
C HIS A 43 -4.89 -1.54 11.87
N ILE A 44 -4.14 -1.74 10.79
CA ILE A 44 -4.53 -2.65 9.70
C ILE A 44 -3.54 -3.81 9.58
N PHE A 45 -4.06 -5.04 9.47
CA PHE A 45 -3.26 -6.26 9.51
C PHE A 45 -3.94 -7.45 8.81
N PRO A 46 -3.18 -8.45 8.30
CA PRO A 46 -3.74 -9.60 7.62
C PRO A 46 -4.40 -10.58 8.60
N THR A 47 -5.23 -11.50 8.08
CA THR A 47 -5.95 -12.49 8.89
C THR A 47 -5.04 -13.33 9.79
N ASP A 48 -3.82 -13.61 9.34
CA ASP A 48 -2.81 -14.42 10.04
C ASP A 48 -1.90 -13.60 10.97
N PHE A 49 -2.15 -12.29 11.15
CA PHE A 49 -1.34 -11.47 12.05
C PHE A 49 -1.48 -11.93 13.52
N PRO A 50 -0.37 -12.27 14.21
CA PRO A 50 -0.43 -12.88 15.54
C PRO A 50 -1.12 -11.99 16.57
N VAL A 51 -1.99 -12.58 17.39
CA VAL A 51 -2.79 -11.86 18.41
C VAL A 51 -1.90 -11.19 19.46
N ASP A 52 -0.80 -11.83 19.84
CA ASP A 52 0.18 -11.32 20.80
C ASP A 52 0.99 -10.11 20.29
N ARG A 53 0.96 -9.86 18.97
CA ARG A 53 1.61 -8.72 18.31
C ARG A 53 0.66 -7.56 18.01
N ARG A 54 -0.64 -7.70 18.31
CA ARG A 54 -1.64 -6.63 18.17
C ARG A 54 -1.51 -5.65 19.36
N PRO A 55 -1.98 -4.39 19.21
CA PRO A 55 -2.14 -3.49 20.34
C PRO A 55 -2.99 -4.15 21.44
N ARG A 56 -2.55 -4.06 22.69
CA ARG A 56 -3.29 -4.62 23.84
C ARG A 56 -4.28 -3.60 24.42
N ASP A 57 -3.84 -2.35 24.50
CA ASP A 57 -4.61 -1.24 25.03
C ASP A 57 -4.84 -0.27 23.87
N MET A 58 -6.08 -0.22 23.39
CA MET A 58 -6.50 0.72 22.35
C MET A 58 -7.23 1.90 22.98
N GLN A 59 -6.93 3.10 22.50
CA GLN A 59 -7.72 4.28 22.82
C GLN A 59 -9.14 4.17 22.23
N HIS A 60 -10.09 4.93 22.78
CA HIS A 60 -11.51 4.83 22.41
C HIS A 60 -11.81 5.15 20.93
N ASP A 61 -10.95 5.93 20.29
CA ASP A 61 -11.01 6.42 18.91
C ASP A 61 -10.14 5.58 17.95
N GLN A 62 -9.33 4.68 18.49
CA GLN A 62 -8.55 3.73 17.72
C GLN A 62 -9.40 2.56 17.23
N GLN A 63 -9.16 2.13 15.99
CA GLN A 63 -9.85 0.99 15.40
C GLN A 63 -8.90 -0.01 14.75
N SER A 64 -9.36 -1.26 14.65
CA SER A 64 -8.70 -2.32 13.89
C SER A 64 -9.43 -2.56 12.58
N VAL A 65 -8.68 -2.71 11.49
CA VAL A 65 -9.18 -3.04 10.16
C VAL A 65 -8.63 -4.40 9.75
N GLN A 66 -9.53 -5.35 9.53
CA GLN A 66 -9.23 -6.75 9.23
C GLN A 66 -9.71 -7.13 7.83
N ALA A 67 -9.50 -8.39 7.44
CA ALA A 67 -9.85 -8.87 6.10
C ALA A 67 -11.31 -8.62 5.72
N ASP A 68 -12.24 -8.79 6.66
CA ASP A 68 -13.66 -8.55 6.40
C ASP A 68 -13.95 -7.07 6.12
N ASP A 69 -13.09 -6.15 6.55
CA ASP A 69 -13.18 -4.71 6.32
C ASP A 69 -12.48 -4.28 5.02
N TYR A 70 -11.25 -4.77 4.78
CA TYR A 70 -10.45 -4.32 3.63
C TYR A 70 -10.69 -5.10 2.35
N VAL A 71 -11.11 -6.37 2.40
CA VAL A 71 -11.37 -7.18 1.18
C VAL A 71 -12.49 -6.58 0.33
N PRO A 72 -13.65 -6.17 0.89
CA PRO A 72 -14.70 -5.55 0.09
C PRO A 72 -14.25 -4.27 -0.60
N VAL A 73 -13.49 -3.41 0.11
CA VAL A 73 -12.94 -2.18 -0.46
C VAL A 73 -11.92 -2.49 -1.55
N GLN A 74 -11.00 -3.42 -1.32
CA GLN A 74 -9.99 -3.78 -2.31
C GLN A 74 -10.61 -4.39 -3.58
N ASN A 75 -11.73 -5.11 -3.46
CA ASN A 75 -12.47 -5.63 -4.61
C ASN A 75 -13.08 -4.53 -5.49
N THR A 76 -13.41 -3.35 -4.95
CA THR A 76 -13.84 -2.21 -5.80
C THR A 76 -12.71 -1.69 -6.68
N TYR A 77 -11.47 -2.08 -6.39
CA TYR A 77 -10.27 -1.79 -7.16
C TYR A 77 -9.71 -3.02 -7.87
N GLY A 78 -10.52 -4.05 -8.16
CA GLY A 78 -10.07 -5.23 -8.91
C GLY A 78 -9.38 -6.32 -8.06
N GLY A 79 -9.38 -6.19 -6.73
CA GLY A 79 -8.90 -7.24 -5.83
C GLY A 79 -7.38 -7.41 -5.80
N PHE A 80 -6.93 -8.46 -5.11
CA PHE A 80 -5.52 -8.62 -4.69
C PHE A 80 -4.55 -8.93 -5.83
N VAL A 81 -5.00 -9.61 -6.89
CA VAL A 81 -4.12 -9.97 -8.03
C VAL A 81 -3.61 -8.72 -8.74
N TYR A 82 -4.50 -7.74 -8.94
CA TYR A 82 -4.12 -6.48 -9.59
C TYR A 82 -3.56 -5.45 -8.61
N ALA A 83 -4.12 -5.36 -7.40
CA ALA A 83 -3.68 -4.40 -6.39
C ALA A 83 -2.30 -4.72 -5.79
N GLY A 84 -1.88 -5.99 -5.81
CA GLY A 84 -0.71 -6.49 -5.11
C GLY A 84 -1.03 -6.98 -3.70
N GLY A 85 -0.36 -8.05 -3.28
CA GLY A 85 -0.68 -8.77 -2.04
C GLY A 85 0.03 -8.27 -0.78
N THR A 86 0.79 -7.17 -0.85
CA THR A 86 1.48 -6.62 0.33
C THR A 86 0.52 -5.82 1.20
N MET A 87 0.77 -5.78 2.50
CA MET A 87 -0.04 -4.95 3.40
C MET A 87 0.08 -3.44 3.14
N ALA A 88 1.18 -2.98 2.54
CA ALA A 88 1.29 -1.58 2.12
C ALA A 88 0.28 -1.24 1.02
N PHE A 89 0.08 -2.13 0.04
CA PHE A 89 -0.94 -1.94 -0.98
C PHE A 89 -2.35 -2.14 -0.41
N THR A 90 -2.57 -3.17 0.41
CA THR A 90 -3.86 -3.37 1.10
C THR A 90 -4.28 -2.13 1.89
N ALA A 91 -3.37 -1.56 2.69
CA ALA A 91 -3.61 -0.34 3.45
C ALA A 91 -3.85 0.88 2.54
N GLY A 92 -3.06 1.01 1.46
CA GLY A 92 -3.23 2.09 0.49
C GLY A 92 -4.61 2.06 -0.20
N TYR A 93 -5.05 0.90 -0.71
CA TYR A 93 -6.36 0.78 -1.34
C TYR A 93 -7.52 0.90 -0.34
N TRP A 94 -7.37 0.34 0.87
CA TRP A 94 -8.35 0.54 1.92
C TRP A 94 -8.49 2.01 2.29
N ALA A 95 -7.37 2.72 2.54
CA ALA A 95 -7.38 4.14 2.85
C ALA A 95 -8.00 4.95 1.70
N LEU A 96 -7.63 4.66 0.45
CA LEU A 96 -8.18 5.33 -0.72
C LEU A 96 -9.71 5.18 -0.80
N GLY A 97 -10.23 3.95 -0.66
CA GLY A 97 -11.68 3.70 -0.77
C GLY A 97 -12.49 4.11 0.47
N ALA A 98 -11.99 3.84 1.67
CA ALA A 98 -12.72 4.06 2.92
C ALA A 98 -12.61 5.51 3.41
N LEU A 99 -11.41 6.10 3.34
CA LEU A 99 -11.13 7.44 3.87
C LEU A 99 -11.23 8.53 2.79
N ARG A 100 -11.10 8.17 1.50
CA ARG A 100 -11.10 9.09 0.35
C ARG A 100 -10.24 10.34 0.58
N PRO A 101 -8.95 10.16 0.91
CA PRO A 101 -8.08 11.28 1.25
C PRO A 101 -7.71 12.11 0.03
N SER A 102 -7.23 13.33 0.26
CA SER A 102 -6.53 14.10 -0.78
C SER A 102 -5.05 13.75 -0.89
N LEU A 103 -4.49 13.09 0.12
CA LEU A 103 -3.08 12.67 0.15
C LEU A 103 -2.88 11.43 1.01
N MET A 104 -2.05 10.51 0.53
CA MET A 104 -1.49 9.38 1.27
C MET A 104 0.04 9.48 1.26
N ALA A 105 0.63 9.66 2.44
CA ALA A 105 2.07 9.64 2.65
C ALA A 105 2.49 8.27 3.19
N PHE A 106 3.42 7.61 2.52
CA PHE A 106 3.94 6.30 2.89
C PHE A 106 5.29 6.46 3.58
N ALA A 107 5.37 6.04 4.85
CA ALA A 107 6.59 5.97 5.63
C ALA A 107 6.96 4.50 5.90
N GLY A 108 8.21 4.12 5.69
CA GLY A 108 8.70 2.74 5.89
C GLY A 108 8.04 1.70 4.98
N CYS A 109 7.47 2.11 3.85
CA CYS A 109 6.83 1.22 2.88
C CYS A 109 7.70 0.97 1.65
N ASN A 110 9.01 1.23 1.74
CA ASN A 110 9.90 1.33 0.58
C ASN A 110 10.08 0.02 -0.20
N MET A 111 9.82 -1.12 0.46
CA MET A 111 10.03 -2.47 -0.09
C MET A 111 11.46 -2.71 -0.59
N VAL A 112 12.44 -2.01 -0.01
CA VAL A 112 13.87 -2.24 -0.23
C VAL A 112 14.38 -3.17 0.88
N TYR A 113 14.99 -4.28 0.48
CA TYR A 113 15.48 -5.31 1.39
C TYR A 113 16.98 -5.51 1.17
N PRO A 114 17.85 -4.91 2.01
CA PRO A 114 19.29 -5.05 1.86
C PRO A 114 19.75 -6.48 2.19
N ALA A 115 20.86 -6.91 1.58
CA ALA A 115 21.44 -8.23 1.81
C ALA A 115 22.03 -8.40 3.22
N SER A 116 22.34 -7.29 3.91
CA SER A 116 22.81 -7.26 5.29
C SER A 116 22.21 -6.07 6.05
N GLY A 117 22.11 -6.18 7.38
CA GLY A 117 21.49 -5.16 8.24
C GLY A 117 20.03 -5.45 8.60
N ALA A 118 19.38 -4.48 9.24
CA ALA A 118 17.98 -4.59 9.63
C ALA A 118 17.07 -4.39 8.41
N THR A 119 16.14 -5.32 8.19
CA THR A 119 15.11 -5.21 7.14
C THR A 119 13.84 -4.54 7.65
N HIS A 120 13.70 -4.45 8.98
CA HIS A 120 12.54 -3.87 9.65
C HIS A 120 12.98 -2.98 10.82
N PHE A 121 12.14 -2.04 11.26
CA PHE A 121 12.46 -1.19 12.43
C PHE A 121 12.59 -1.95 13.76
N TYR A 122 12.19 -3.22 13.77
CA TYR A 122 12.29 -4.12 14.92
C TYR A 122 13.30 -5.26 14.73
N GLY A 123 14.31 -5.01 13.91
CA GLY A 123 15.38 -5.95 13.60
C GLY A 123 15.18 -6.65 12.26
N THR A 124 15.31 -7.96 12.25
CA THR A 124 15.22 -8.76 11.01
C THR A 124 13.91 -9.53 10.98
N GLY A 125 13.17 -9.38 9.88
CA GLY A 125 11.94 -10.11 9.60
C GLY A 125 11.97 -10.72 8.21
N THR A 126 11.07 -11.66 7.95
CA THR A 126 10.87 -12.23 6.61
C THR A 126 10.43 -11.14 5.65
N ALA A 127 11.12 -11.00 4.52
CA ALA A 127 10.73 -10.09 3.45
C ALA A 127 9.52 -10.67 2.69
N ASP A 128 8.32 -10.49 3.25
CA ASP A 128 7.06 -10.95 2.65
C ASP A 128 6.91 -10.55 1.15
N PRO A 129 7.29 -9.33 0.71
CA PRO A 129 7.20 -8.95 -0.69
C PRO A 129 8.14 -9.67 -1.66
N LEU A 130 9.09 -10.49 -1.18
CA LEU A 130 10.06 -11.20 -2.03
C LEU A 130 9.67 -12.68 -2.28
N ARG A 131 8.51 -13.13 -1.81
CA ARG A 131 8.04 -14.50 -2.05
C ARG A 131 7.59 -14.68 -3.51
N PRO A 132 7.77 -15.88 -4.10
CA PRO A 132 7.29 -16.16 -5.45
C PRO A 132 5.75 -16.22 -5.44
N ASP A 133 5.11 -15.14 -5.88
CA ASP A 133 3.65 -15.02 -5.89
C ASP A 133 3.16 -14.13 -7.04
N VAL A 134 2.03 -14.52 -7.63
CA VAL A 134 1.39 -13.83 -8.77
C VAL A 134 1.00 -12.37 -8.49
N THR A 135 0.81 -11.98 -7.23
CA THR A 135 0.47 -10.62 -6.84
C THR A 135 1.72 -9.74 -6.62
N LEU A 136 2.91 -10.34 -6.62
CA LEU A 136 4.19 -9.67 -6.34
C LEU A 136 5.13 -9.66 -7.56
N ARG A 137 4.59 -9.96 -8.76
CA ARG A 137 5.34 -9.99 -10.03
C ARG A 137 6.15 -8.71 -10.28
N SER A 138 5.55 -7.54 -10.07
CA SER A 138 6.21 -6.24 -10.17
C SER A 138 5.67 -5.25 -9.14
N LEU A 139 6.36 -5.12 -8.00
CA LEU A 139 6.03 -4.12 -6.97
C LEU A 139 5.99 -2.67 -7.51
N PRO A 140 6.92 -2.24 -8.39
CA PRO A 140 6.82 -0.94 -9.04
C PRO A 140 5.50 -0.77 -9.81
N ALA A 141 5.08 -1.78 -10.58
CA ALA A 141 3.83 -1.71 -11.33
C ALA A 141 2.59 -1.68 -10.42
N LYS A 142 2.59 -2.44 -9.32
CA LYS A 142 1.51 -2.40 -8.32
C LYS A 142 1.39 -1.01 -7.69
N SER A 143 2.53 -0.37 -7.42
CA SER A 143 2.56 1.02 -6.94
C SER A 143 2.09 2.02 -8.00
N ALA A 144 2.46 1.83 -9.28
CA ALA A 144 1.98 2.64 -10.39
C ALA A 144 0.46 2.58 -10.54
N ARG A 145 -0.11 1.37 -10.44
CA ARG A 145 -1.55 1.16 -10.46
C ARG A 145 -2.25 1.90 -9.32
N LEU A 146 -1.75 1.77 -8.09
CA LEU A 146 -2.30 2.52 -6.94
C LEU A 146 -2.18 4.03 -7.15
N HIS A 147 -1.07 4.51 -7.70
CA HIS A 147 -0.87 5.92 -8.03
C HIS A 147 -1.93 6.44 -9.00
N VAL A 148 -2.21 5.70 -10.09
CA VAL A 148 -3.23 6.07 -11.07
C VAL A 148 -4.64 6.08 -10.46
N HIS A 149 -5.00 5.06 -9.67
CA HIS A 149 -6.30 5.05 -8.98
C HIS A 149 -6.45 6.21 -7.99
N ALA A 150 -5.39 6.54 -7.25
CA ALA A 150 -5.38 7.68 -6.35
C ALA A 150 -5.54 9.00 -7.12
N ALA A 151 -4.77 9.20 -8.20
CA ALA A 151 -4.84 10.40 -9.02
C ALA A 151 -6.21 10.60 -9.66
N ARG A 152 -6.87 9.52 -10.13
CA ARG A 152 -8.26 9.53 -10.63
C ARG A 152 -9.27 10.03 -9.58
N GLN A 153 -8.95 9.90 -8.29
CA GLN A 153 -9.77 10.38 -7.17
C GLN A 153 -9.30 11.71 -6.59
N GLY A 154 -8.32 12.37 -7.22
CA GLY A 154 -7.74 13.61 -6.69
C GLY A 154 -6.84 13.38 -5.45
N CYS A 155 -6.39 12.15 -5.21
CA CYS A 155 -5.50 11.80 -4.12
C CYS A 155 -4.05 11.70 -4.58
N THR A 156 -3.13 12.37 -3.87
CA THR A 156 -1.69 12.27 -4.13
C THR A 156 -1.06 11.16 -3.30
N CYS A 157 -0.23 10.30 -3.91
CA CYS A 157 0.62 9.35 -3.18
C CYS A 157 2.06 9.87 -3.14
N VAL A 158 2.70 9.86 -1.97
CA VAL A 158 4.12 10.21 -1.78
C VAL A 158 4.82 9.23 -0.86
N THR A 159 6.13 9.06 -1.05
CA THR A 159 7.01 8.42 -0.06
C THR A 159 7.68 9.51 0.77
N VAL A 160 7.70 9.38 2.10
CA VAL A 160 8.19 10.44 3.02
C VAL A 160 9.37 10.03 3.91
N THR A 161 9.88 8.81 3.77
CA THR A 161 11.05 8.30 4.51
C THR A 161 11.96 7.48 3.59
N GLY A 162 13.22 7.27 4.01
CA GLY A 162 14.21 6.36 3.40
C GLY A 162 14.70 6.81 2.03
N GLU A 163 15.97 6.67 1.66
CA GLU A 163 16.50 7.27 0.41
C GLU A 163 16.05 6.54 -0.87
N ASP A 164 15.95 5.21 -0.81
CA ASP A 164 15.54 4.35 -1.91
C ASP A 164 14.12 3.80 -1.70
N SER A 165 13.38 3.62 -2.80
CA SER A 165 12.06 2.98 -2.77
C SER A 165 11.77 2.24 -4.07
N VAL A 166 11.13 1.07 -3.95
CA VAL A 166 10.55 0.33 -5.08
C VAL A 166 9.21 0.94 -5.51
N LEU A 167 8.56 1.69 -4.62
CA LEU A 167 7.33 2.42 -4.94
C LEU A 167 7.66 3.60 -5.86
N ILE A 168 6.92 3.76 -6.95
CA ILE A 168 7.14 4.84 -7.93
C ILE A 168 6.67 6.22 -7.45
N PHE A 169 6.16 6.31 -6.22
CA PHE A 169 5.59 7.55 -5.71
C PHE A 169 6.65 8.65 -5.60
N PRO A 170 6.30 9.90 -5.96
CA PRO A 170 7.20 11.03 -5.76
C PRO A 170 7.62 11.15 -4.29
N ARG A 171 8.87 11.55 -4.07
CA ARG A 171 9.40 11.80 -2.73
C ARG A 171 8.90 13.15 -2.22
N ALA A 172 8.60 13.21 -0.93
CA ALA A 172 8.25 14.44 -0.23
C ALA A 172 8.77 14.41 1.21
N THR A 173 8.59 15.49 1.95
CA THR A 173 8.75 15.52 3.41
C THR A 173 7.42 15.92 4.06
N PRO A 174 7.21 15.64 5.35
CA PRO A 174 6.01 16.10 6.06
C PRO A 174 5.77 17.62 5.95
N ASP A 175 6.84 18.42 5.87
CA ASP A 175 6.77 19.88 5.76
C ASP A 175 6.51 20.38 4.33
N ALA A 176 6.75 19.54 3.31
CA ALA A 176 6.68 19.91 1.89
C ALA A 176 5.87 18.89 1.09
N LEU A 177 4.59 18.76 1.41
CA LEU A 177 3.66 17.87 0.71
C LEU A 177 3.05 18.52 -0.55
N PRO A 178 2.95 17.78 -1.67
CA PRO A 178 2.34 18.28 -2.90
C PRO A 178 0.83 18.51 -2.74
N ALA A 179 0.33 19.57 -3.38
CA ALA A 179 -1.08 19.96 -3.31
C ALA A 179 -2.00 19.23 -4.30
N ALA A 180 -1.43 18.61 -5.35
CA ALA A 180 -2.17 17.92 -6.39
C ALA A 180 -1.46 16.62 -6.83
N PRO A 181 -2.20 15.62 -7.34
CA PRO A 181 -1.60 14.39 -7.84
C PRO A 181 -0.72 14.66 -9.07
N ALA A 182 0.30 13.83 -9.26
CA ALA A 182 1.07 13.86 -10.50
C ALA A 182 0.18 13.39 -11.68
N PRO A 183 0.39 13.95 -12.88
CA PRO A 183 -0.33 13.50 -14.07
C PRO A 183 0.08 12.06 -14.44
N PHE A 184 -0.80 11.37 -15.15
CA PHE A 184 -0.56 10.05 -15.72
C PHE A 184 -1.11 10.01 -17.16
N ASP A 185 -0.62 9.08 -17.98
CA ASP A 185 -1.14 8.84 -19.33
C ASP A 185 -2.49 8.11 -19.24
N ALA A 186 -3.57 8.88 -19.43
CA ALA A 186 -4.92 8.36 -19.37
C ALA A 186 -5.24 7.33 -20.47
N SER A 187 -4.58 7.41 -21.64
CA SER A 187 -4.79 6.46 -22.74
C SER A 187 -4.16 5.11 -22.42
N VAL A 188 -2.94 5.11 -21.88
CA VAL A 188 -2.26 3.87 -21.44
C VAL A 188 -2.99 3.26 -20.24
N ALA A 189 -3.41 4.08 -19.27
CA ALA A 189 -4.20 3.61 -18.14
C ALA A 189 -5.53 2.96 -18.59
N ALA A 190 -6.22 3.52 -19.59
CA ALA A 190 -7.43 2.93 -20.14
C ALA A 190 -7.17 1.58 -20.85
N GLN A 191 -6.00 1.40 -21.48
CA GLN A 191 -5.60 0.09 -22.02
C GLN A 191 -5.38 -0.94 -20.92
N ALA A 192 -4.76 -0.54 -19.80
CA ALA A 192 -4.58 -1.41 -18.64
C ALA A 192 -5.94 -1.82 -18.04
N ASP A 193 -6.86 -0.86 -17.86
CA ASP A 193 -8.22 -1.14 -17.37
C ASP A 193 -8.95 -2.14 -18.28
N ALA A 194 -8.88 -1.96 -19.61
CA ALA A 194 -9.50 -2.87 -20.57
C ALA A 194 -8.90 -4.28 -20.51
N MET A 195 -7.58 -4.37 -20.24
CA MET A 195 -6.91 -5.64 -20.06
C MET A 195 -7.32 -6.32 -18.74
N GLU A 196 -7.44 -5.59 -17.64
CA GLU A 196 -7.97 -6.14 -16.38
C GLU A 196 -9.39 -6.68 -16.55
N ALA A 197 -10.26 -5.91 -17.21
CA ALA A 197 -11.64 -6.33 -17.49
C ALA A 197 -11.70 -7.59 -18.37
N ARG A 198 -10.78 -7.73 -19.33
CA ARG A 198 -10.69 -8.93 -20.19
C ARG A 198 -10.17 -10.15 -19.43
N LEU A 199 -9.21 -9.97 -18.53
CA LEU A 199 -8.58 -11.06 -17.78
C LEU A 199 -9.46 -11.57 -16.63
N ASP A 200 -10.18 -10.68 -15.95
CA ASP A 200 -11.10 -11.00 -14.85
C ASP A 200 -10.48 -11.90 -13.76
N TYR A 201 -9.27 -11.55 -13.32
CA TYR A 201 -8.54 -12.24 -12.25
C TYR A 201 -8.99 -11.81 -10.85
N VAL A 202 -10.23 -11.34 -10.72
CA VAL A 202 -10.83 -10.98 -9.44
C VAL A 202 -11.25 -12.24 -8.69
N VAL A 203 -10.93 -12.28 -7.39
CA VAL A 203 -11.37 -13.32 -6.47
C VAL A 203 -12.09 -12.63 -5.31
N PRO A 204 -13.44 -12.56 -5.32
CA PRO A 204 -14.20 -11.76 -4.36
C PRO A 204 -13.93 -12.08 -2.88
N SER A 205 -13.52 -13.31 -2.56
CA SER A 205 -13.16 -13.69 -1.19
C SER A 205 -11.82 -13.15 -0.71
N GLY A 206 -11.03 -12.52 -1.58
CA GLY A 206 -9.64 -12.13 -1.33
C GLY A 206 -8.65 -13.30 -1.31
N LYS A 207 -9.13 -14.55 -1.26
CA LYS A 207 -8.32 -15.77 -1.13
C LYS A 207 -7.80 -16.27 -2.48
N TYR A 208 -7.08 -15.40 -3.20
CA TYR A 208 -6.64 -15.63 -4.58
C TYR A 208 -5.76 -16.89 -4.74
N TRP A 209 -4.97 -17.24 -3.72
CA TRP A 209 -4.12 -18.44 -3.70
C TRP A 209 -4.92 -19.75 -3.85
N LYS A 210 -6.21 -19.76 -3.51
CA LYS A 210 -7.11 -20.92 -3.76
C LYS A 210 -7.49 -21.08 -5.23
N GLN A 211 -7.20 -20.09 -6.05
CA GLN A 211 -7.57 -20.03 -7.46
C GLN A 211 -6.37 -19.66 -8.35
N GLU A 212 -5.14 -19.86 -7.85
CA GLU A 212 -3.92 -19.45 -8.54
C GLU A 212 -3.78 -20.08 -9.94
N TYR A 213 -4.32 -21.29 -10.12
CA TYR A 213 -4.38 -21.99 -11.41
C TYR A 213 -5.10 -21.21 -12.53
N ARG A 214 -5.91 -20.19 -12.20
CA ARG A 214 -6.61 -19.34 -13.17
C ARG A 214 -5.70 -18.27 -13.78
N PHE A 215 -4.59 -17.94 -13.12
CA PHE A 215 -3.83 -16.74 -13.44
C PHE A 215 -2.62 -17.08 -14.30
N ASP A 216 -2.55 -16.48 -15.48
CA ASP A 216 -1.37 -16.54 -16.35
C ASP A 216 -0.37 -15.45 -15.95
N PRO A 217 0.83 -15.81 -15.44
CA PRO A 217 1.85 -14.84 -15.06
C PRO A 217 2.30 -13.94 -16.22
N ALA A 218 2.33 -14.43 -17.46
CA ALA A 218 2.74 -13.63 -18.61
C ALA A 218 1.73 -12.52 -18.92
N GLN A 219 0.43 -12.77 -18.69
CA GLN A 219 -0.60 -11.75 -18.81
C GLN A 219 -0.47 -10.71 -17.69
N ILE A 220 -0.12 -11.13 -16.47
CA ILE A 220 0.13 -10.20 -15.36
C ILE A 220 1.34 -9.32 -15.66
N ASP A 221 2.43 -9.89 -16.20
CA ASP A 221 3.63 -9.13 -16.56
C ASP A 221 3.33 -8.09 -17.64
N ALA A 222 2.55 -8.47 -18.66
CA ALA A 222 2.13 -7.55 -19.72
C ALA A 222 1.22 -6.43 -19.19
N LEU A 223 0.32 -6.74 -18.25
CA LEU A 223 -0.50 -5.74 -17.56
C LEU A 223 0.36 -4.81 -16.70
N ASP A 224 1.31 -5.35 -15.93
CA ASP A 224 2.20 -4.58 -15.07
C ASP A 224 3.06 -3.60 -15.91
N ALA A 225 3.47 -3.99 -17.12
CA ALA A 225 4.15 -3.09 -18.05
C ALA A 225 3.27 -1.93 -18.53
N LEU A 226 1.95 -2.13 -18.71
CA LEU A 226 1.02 -1.04 -19.03
C LEU A 226 0.91 -0.05 -17.86
N TRP A 227 0.77 -0.55 -16.64
CA TRP A 227 0.68 0.31 -15.46
C TRP A 227 1.95 1.15 -15.25
N LEU A 228 3.13 0.57 -15.45
CA LEU A 228 4.39 1.32 -15.40
C LEU A 228 4.45 2.42 -16.47
N ARG A 229 4.08 2.09 -17.71
CA ARG A 229 4.06 3.08 -18.81
C ARG A 229 3.09 4.22 -18.55
N ALA A 230 2.00 3.99 -17.81
CA ALA A 230 1.02 5.03 -17.52
C ALA A 230 1.58 6.15 -16.61
N VAL A 231 2.65 5.90 -15.87
CA VAL A 231 3.27 6.85 -14.94
C VAL A 231 4.73 7.20 -15.29
N SER A 232 5.17 6.77 -16.48
CA SER A 232 6.52 7.04 -17.01
C SER A 232 6.61 8.37 -17.75
#